data_AF-A0A1N7DL48-F1
#
_entry.id   AF-A0A1N7DL48-F1
#
_cell.length_a   1.000
_cell.length_b   1.000
_cell.length_c   1.000
_cell.angle_alpha   90.00
_cell.angle_beta   90.00
_cell.angle_gamma   90.00
#
_symmetry.space_group_name_H-M   'P 1'
#
loop_
_entity.id
_entity.type
_entity.pdbx_description
1 polymer ?
#
loop_
_entity_poly.entity_id
_entity_poly.type
_entity_poly.pdbx_seq_one_letter_code
_entity_poly.pdbx_strand_id
1 'polypeptide(L)'
;MAAILTWAFSSPDNPHYIVLVGVLAVDMFLLIEARRYRDYDVYRARVRLLQQNFLATTLDPSQRDEHSDWRAELSDDYRRPTLKITLLEAISNRLRRIYFALLTVLCLAWLFRVTAFAPGENFPDTAAIASAPGAVVAGIVGTFYVGVLVLAFWPREREAKEEFRETEAGDWKESE
;
A
#
# COMPACT_ATOMS: atom_id res chain seq x y z
N MET A 1 7.60 -12.45 -5.84
CA MET A 1 7.57 -13.23 -4.58
C MET A 1 7.62 -14.73 -4.82
N ALA A 2 6.76 -15.31 -5.69
CA ALA A 2 6.74 -16.76 -5.95
C ALA A 2 8.13 -17.36 -6.22
N ALA A 3 8.91 -16.78 -7.15
CA ALA A 3 10.26 -17.26 -7.45
C ALA A 3 11.22 -17.27 -6.24
N ILE A 4 11.17 -16.23 -5.38
CA ILE A 4 11.99 -16.15 -4.18
C ILE A 4 11.60 -17.25 -3.20
N LEU A 5 10.30 -17.47 -2.98
CA LEU A 5 9.82 -18.52 -2.09
C LEU A 5 10.15 -19.92 -2.65
N THR A 6 9.88 -20.16 -3.93
CA THR A 6 10.22 -21.43 -4.59
C THR A 6 11.71 -21.74 -4.45
N TRP A 7 12.59 -20.76 -4.69
CA TRP A 7 14.02 -20.96 -4.52
C TRP A 7 14.40 -21.13 -3.04
N ALA A 8 13.90 -20.30 -2.14
CA ALA A 8 14.19 -20.39 -0.70
C ALA A 8 13.86 -21.78 -0.12
N PHE A 9 12.80 -22.42 -0.62
CA PHE A 9 12.33 -23.72 -0.14
C PHE A 9 12.76 -24.91 -1.01
N SER A 10 13.51 -24.73 -2.09
CA SER A 10 13.91 -25.84 -2.97
C SER A 10 15.00 -26.73 -2.40
N SER A 11 15.79 -26.24 -1.43
CA SER A 11 16.83 -27.00 -0.72
C SER A 11 16.93 -26.52 0.73
N PRO A 12 17.16 -27.40 1.72
CA PRO A 12 17.51 -27.02 3.09
C PRO A 12 18.75 -26.10 3.19
N ASP A 13 19.72 -26.23 2.28
CA ASP A 13 20.97 -25.47 2.32
C ASP A 13 20.82 -24.00 1.86
N ASN A 14 19.67 -23.65 1.27
CA ASN A 14 19.45 -22.30 0.79
C ASN A 14 19.34 -21.30 1.97
N PRO A 15 19.98 -20.13 1.86
CA PRO A 15 19.98 -19.17 2.95
C PRO A 15 18.59 -18.60 3.24
N HIS A 16 18.16 -18.66 4.51
CA HIS A 16 16.88 -18.09 4.94
C HIS A 16 16.78 -16.57 4.71
N TYR A 17 17.92 -15.85 4.69
CA TYR A 17 17.97 -14.41 4.44
C TYR A 17 17.48 -14.00 3.04
N ILE A 18 17.38 -14.92 2.08
CA ILE A 18 16.80 -14.60 0.76
C ILE A 18 15.33 -14.17 0.85
N VAL A 19 14.58 -14.68 1.84
CA VAL A 19 13.19 -14.27 2.07
C VAL A 19 13.16 -12.81 2.53
N LEU A 20 14.15 -12.38 3.32
CA LEU A 20 14.31 -10.97 3.74
C LEU A 20 14.65 -10.06 2.55
N VAL A 21 15.41 -10.54 1.56
CA VAL A 21 15.58 -9.80 0.29
C VAL A 21 14.23 -9.61 -0.42
N GLY A 22 13.35 -10.61 -0.34
CA GLY A 22 11.97 -10.50 -0.81
C GLY A 22 11.17 -9.41 -0.09
N VAL A 23 11.35 -9.26 1.23
CA VAL A 23 10.73 -8.19 2.03
C VAL A 23 11.17 -6.82 1.50
N LEU A 24 12.48 -6.61 1.36
CA LEU A 24 13.04 -5.36 0.83
C LEU A 24 12.52 -5.03 -0.58
N ALA A 25 12.39 -6.03 -1.44
CA ALA A 25 11.82 -5.83 -2.78
C ALA A 25 10.35 -5.39 -2.70
N VAL A 26 9.54 -6.03 -1.84
CA VAL A 26 8.14 -5.65 -1.62
C VAL A 26 8.02 -4.23 -1.07
N ASP A 27 8.89 -3.82 -0.15
CA ASP A 27 8.93 -2.45 0.38
C ASP A 27 9.31 -1.43 -0.69
N MET A 28 10.26 -1.76 -1.56
CA MET A 28 10.59 -0.91 -2.70
C MET A 28 9.39 -0.74 -3.64
N PHE A 29 8.67 -1.81 -3.94
CA PHE A 29 7.43 -1.74 -4.73
C PHE A 29 6.36 -0.91 -4.03
N LEU A 30 6.21 -1.03 -2.70
CA LEU A 30 5.30 -0.20 -1.91
C LEU A 30 5.63 1.28 -2.06
N LEU A 31 6.90 1.66 -1.97
CA LEU A 31 7.33 3.05 -2.14
C LEU A 31 7.08 3.59 -3.55
N ILE A 32 7.39 2.79 -4.58
CA ILE A 32 7.12 3.15 -5.98
C ILE A 32 5.61 3.34 -6.19
N GLU A 33 4.80 2.40 -5.71
CA GLU A 33 3.36 2.44 -5.84
C GLU A 33 2.75 3.60 -5.07
N ALA A 34 3.26 3.91 -3.88
CA ALA A 34 2.83 5.04 -3.08
C ALA A 34 3.11 6.35 -3.81
N ARG A 35 4.29 6.53 -4.41
CA ARG A 35 4.59 7.72 -5.24
C ARG A 35 3.63 7.84 -6.42
N ARG A 36 3.47 6.75 -7.18
CA ARG A 36 2.54 6.69 -8.32
C ARG A 36 1.10 6.98 -7.92
N TYR A 37 0.69 6.54 -6.73
CA TYR A 37 -0.64 6.80 -6.20
C TYR A 37 -0.89 8.29 -5.95
N ARG A 38 0.12 9.04 -5.49
CA ARG A 38 0.01 10.50 -5.30
C ARG A 38 -0.20 11.22 -6.63
N ASP A 39 0.54 10.83 -7.66
CA ASP A 39 0.38 11.43 -8.99
C ASP A 39 -1.01 11.12 -9.58
N TYR A 40 -1.48 9.89 -9.40
CA TYR A 40 -2.82 9.49 -9.81
C TYR A 40 -3.92 10.27 -9.07
N ASP A 41 -3.73 10.53 -7.78
CA ASP A 41 -4.69 11.28 -6.97
C ASP A 41 -4.89 12.71 -7.49
N VAL A 42 -3.81 13.39 -7.89
CA VAL A 42 -3.89 14.71 -8.53
C VAL A 42 -4.69 14.65 -9.82
N TYR A 43 -4.40 13.69 -10.70
CA TYR A 43 -5.14 13.54 -11.95
C TYR A 43 -6.62 13.23 -11.72
N ARG A 44 -6.91 12.33 -10.78
CA ARG A 44 -8.27 11.96 -10.39
C ARG A 44 -9.05 13.19 -9.90
N ALA A 45 -8.46 14.00 -9.04
CA ALA A 45 -9.12 15.20 -8.51
C ALA A 45 -9.47 16.20 -9.62
N ARG A 46 -8.60 16.39 -10.62
CA ARG A 46 -8.86 17.26 -11.78
C ARG A 46 -10.00 16.76 -12.64
N VAL A 47 -9.98 15.47 -12.98
CA VAL A 47 -11.02 14.82 -13.77
C VAL A 47 -12.36 14.91 -13.04
N ARG A 48 -12.34 14.69 -11.72
CA ARG A 48 -13.54 14.77 -10.91
C ARG A 48 -14.15 16.16 -10.87
N LEU A 49 -13.32 17.19 -10.68
CA LEU A 49 -13.74 18.59 -10.69
C LEU A 49 -14.38 18.97 -12.04
N LEU A 50 -13.83 18.48 -13.16
CA LEU A 50 -14.44 18.59 -14.49
C LEU A 50 -15.76 17.82 -14.60
N GLN A 51 -15.80 16.57 -14.13
CA GLN A 51 -17.01 15.74 -14.19
C GLN A 51 -18.17 16.38 -13.40
N GLN A 52 -17.91 16.91 -12.20
CA GLN A 52 -18.92 17.52 -11.35
C GLN A 52 -19.42 18.86 -11.91
N ASN A 53 -18.53 19.74 -12.35
CA ASN A 53 -18.94 21.13 -12.66
C ASN A 53 -19.11 21.40 -14.16
N PHE A 54 -18.56 20.56 -15.04
CA PHE A 54 -18.79 20.67 -16.48
C PHE A 54 -19.79 19.62 -16.95
N LEU A 55 -19.49 18.32 -16.76
CA LEU A 55 -20.34 17.27 -17.32
C LEU A 55 -21.70 17.18 -16.61
N ALA A 56 -21.73 17.11 -15.28
CA ALA A 56 -23.00 16.99 -14.55
C ALA A 56 -23.89 18.22 -14.73
N THR A 57 -23.37 19.45 -14.62
CA THR A 57 -24.13 20.68 -14.91
C THR A 57 -24.62 20.74 -16.36
N THR A 58 -23.87 20.21 -17.33
CA THR A 58 -24.31 20.16 -18.73
C THR A 58 -25.45 19.16 -18.93
N LEU A 59 -25.42 18.03 -18.23
CA LEU A 59 -26.44 16.99 -18.32
C LEU A 59 -27.72 17.35 -17.56
N ASP A 60 -27.61 18.07 -16.44
CA ASP A 60 -28.73 18.61 -15.67
C ASP A 60 -28.48 20.09 -15.32
N PRO A 61 -28.89 21.02 -16.19
CA PRO A 61 -28.70 22.46 -15.97
C PRO A 61 -29.51 23.04 -14.80
N SER A 62 -30.42 22.27 -14.21
CA SER A 62 -31.21 22.72 -13.05
C SER A 62 -30.42 22.69 -11.74
N GLN A 63 -29.35 21.89 -11.70
CA GLN A 63 -28.39 21.84 -10.61
C GLN A 63 -27.40 22.99 -10.74
N ARG A 64 -27.18 23.76 -9.67
CA ARG A 64 -26.12 24.79 -9.65
C ARG A 64 -24.76 24.12 -9.64
N ASP A 65 -23.78 24.83 -10.22
CA ASP A 65 -22.36 24.49 -10.07
C ASP A 65 -22.03 24.26 -8.60
N GLU A 66 -21.45 23.10 -8.29
CA GLU A 66 -21.10 22.71 -6.92
C GLU A 66 -20.02 23.65 -6.35
N HIS A 67 -19.17 24.22 -7.21
CA HIS A 67 -18.09 25.17 -6.87
C HIS A 67 -18.08 26.35 -7.86
N SER A 68 -18.34 27.58 -7.42
CA SER A 68 -18.47 28.74 -8.33
C SER A 68 -17.20 29.11 -9.10
N ASP A 69 -16.01 28.86 -8.54
CA ASP A 69 -14.71 29.23 -9.13
C ASP A 69 -13.88 28.03 -9.63
N TRP A 70 -14.54 26.88 -9.89
CA TRP A 70 -13.87 25.64 -10.26
C TRP A 70 -12.92 25.77 -11.46
N ARG A 71 -13.25 26.63 -12.43
CA ARG A 71 -12.40 26.88 -13.63
C ARG A 71 -11.08 27.55 -13.26
N ALA A 72 -11.12 28.51 -12.33
CA ALA A 72 -9.93 29.22 -11.87
C ALA A 72 -9.05 28.29 -11.03
N GLU A 73 -9.65 27.52 -10.11
CA GLU A 73 -8.96 26.53 -9.28
C GLU A 73 -8.29 25.45 -10.14
N LEU A 74 -9.00 24.91 -11.14
CA LEU A 74 -8.43 23.93 -12.07
C LEU A 74 -7.28 24.53 -12.90
N SER A 75 -7.42 25.77 -13.36
CA SER A 75 -6.36 26.45 -14.12
C SER A 75 -5.11 26.66 -13.26
N ASP A 76 -5.28 27.07 -12.01
CA ASP A 76 -4.15 27.25 -11.08
C ASP A 76 -3.48 25.91 -10.77
N ASP A 77 -4.25 24.84 -10.50
CA ASP A 77 -3.68 23.52 -10.22
C ASP A 77 -2.91 22.93 -11.43
N TYR A 78 -3.33 23.21 -12.68
CA TYR A 78 -2.55 22.85 -13.86
C TYR A 78 -1.23 23.63 -13.98
N ARG A 79 -1.21 24.90 -13.55
CA ARG A 79 -0.01 25.75 -13.56
C ARG A 79 0.92 25.44 -12.38
N ARG A 80 0.34 25.04 -11.25
CA ARG A 80 0.98 24.82 -9.96
C ARG A 80 0.47 23.52 -9.36
N PRO A 81 0.92 22.35 -9.87
CA PRO A 81 0.46 21.07 -9.38
C PRO A 81 0.79 20.90 -7.90
N THR A 82 -0.22 20.66 -7.08
CA THR A 82 -0.06 20.39 -5.65
C THR A 82 -0.34 18.93 -5.33
N LEU A 83 0.52 18.32 -4.51
CA LEU A 83 0.27 16.96 -4.03
C LEU A 83 -0.73 17.04 -2.88
N LYS A 84 -1.93 16.48 -3.09
CA LYS A 84 -3.05 16.55 -2.15
C LYS A 84 -2.95 15.57 -0.98
N ILE A 85 -2.20 14.47 -1.18
CA ILE A 85 -1.98 13.45 -0.16
C ILE A 85 -0.49 13.35 0.21
N THR A 86 -0.22 13.09 1.49
CA THR A 86 1.16 12.92 1.98
C THR A 86 1.74 11.57 1.53
N LEU A 87 3.07 11.45 1.46
CA LEU A 87 3.71 10.17 1.16
C LEU A 87 3.35 9.10 2.20
N LEU A 88 3.26 9.49 3.46
CA LEU A 88 2.97 8.59 4.56
C LEU A 88 1.53 8.08 4.50
N GLU A 89 0.57 8.92 4.12
CA GLU A 89 -0.82 8.52 3.85
C GLU A 89 -0.91 7.56 2.67
N ALA A 90 -0.23 7.87 1.56
CA ALA A 90 -0.17 7.00 0.38
C ALA A 90 0.40 5.60 0.73
N ILE A 91 1.48 5.56 1.52
CA ILE A 91 2.07 4.31 2.01
C ILE A 91 1.05 3.54 2.86
N SER A 92 0.44 4.17 3.87
CA SER A 92 -0.53 3.50 4.74
C SER A 92 -1.73 2.92 3.98
N ASN A 93 -2.28 3.67 3.01
CA ASN A 93 -3.40 3.21 2.18
C ASN A 93 -3.02 2.00 1.33
N ARG A 94 -1.85 2.04 0.67
CA ARG A 94 -1.36 0.91 -0.14
C ARG A 94 -0.98 -0.29 0.73
N LEU A 95 -0.41 -0.02 1.90
CA LEU A 95 -0.05 -1.03 2.88
C LEU A 95 -1.27 -1.82 3.32
N ARG A 96 -2.32 -1.14 3.79
CA ARG A 96 -3.57 -1.80 4.24
C ARG A 96 -4.28 -2.59 3.13
N ARG A 97 -4.23 -2.09 1.89
CA ARG A 97 -5.00 -2.70 0.78
C ARG A 97 -4.38 -3.98 0.22
N ILE A 98 -3.05 -4.06 0.12
CA ILE A 98 -2.39 -5.22 -0.52
C ILE A 98 -1.04 -5.56 0.09
N TYR A 99 -0.19 -4.58 0.38
CA TYR A 99 1.20 -4.87 0.76
C TYR A 99 1.33 -5.49 2.15
N PHE A 100 0.42 -5.21 3.08
CA PHE A 100 0.40 -5.82 4.41
C PHE A 100 0.22 -7.34 4.31
N ALA A 101 -0.68 -7.81 3.45
CA ALA A 101 -0.88 -9.23 3.19
C ALA A 101 0.38 -9.87 2.59
N LEU A 102 1.02 -9.22 1.61
CA LEU A 102 2.25 -9.71 0.97
C LEU A 102 3.41 -9.82 1.98
N LEU A 103 3.61 -8.78 2.79
CA LEU A 103 4.64 -8.74 3.84
C LEU A 103 4.37 -9.78 4.93
N THR A 104 3.10 -10.02 5.29
CA THR A 104 2.70 -11.06 6.25
C THR A 104 3.05 -12.45 5.73
N VAL A 105 2.76 -12.74 4.46
CA VAL A 105 3.14 -14.02 3.83
C VAL A 105 4.65 -14.24 3.87
N LEU A 106 5.45 -13.20 3.57
CA LEU A 106 6.90 -13.28 3.68
C LEU A 106 7.40 -13.46 5.12
N CYS A 107 6.73 -12.83 6.09
CA CYS A 107 7.05 -13.00 7.52
C CYS A 107 6.88 -14.46 7.94
N LEU A 108 5.71 -15.03 7.64
CA LEU A 108 5.38 -16.41 7.96
C LEU A 108 6.31 -17.38 7.23
N ALA A 109 6.62 -17.10 5.96
CA ALA A 109 7.58 -17.89 5.20
C ALA A 109 8.98 -17.85 5.83
N TRP A 110 9.45 -16.68 6.27
CA TRP A 110 10.75 -16.56 6.92
C TRP A 110 10.78 -17.28 8.27
N LEU A 111 9.75 -17.10 9.11
CA LEU A 111 9.61 -17.81 10.38
C LEU A 111 9.63 -19.32 10.16
N PHE A 112 8.79 -19.82 9.24
CA PHE A 112 8.75 -21.23 8.90
C PHE A 112 10.10 -21.73 8.39
N ARG A 113 10.79 -20.94 7.55
CA ARG A 113 12.11 -21.30 7.03
C ARG A 113 13.16 -21.43 8.15
N VAL A 114 13.15 -20.53 9.12
CA VAL A 114 14.08 -20.55 10.27
C VAL A 114 13.74 -21.71 11.21
N THR A 115 12.47 -22.04 11.45
CA THR A 115 12.10 -23.06 12.44
C THR A 115 12.01 -24.48 11.90
N ALA A 116 11.64 -24.67 10.63
CA ALA A 116 11.32 -26.00 10.10
C ALA A 116 12.54 -26.86 9.74
N PHE A 117 13.68 -26.24 9.47
CA PHE A 117 14.88 -26.92 8.98
C PHE A 117 15.96 -27.15 10.05
N ALA A 118 15.76 -26.69 11.29
CA ALA A 118 16.65 -26.93 12.43
C ALA A 118 15.86 -27.35 13.70
N PRO A 119 15.13 -28.49 13.67
CA PRO A 119 14.38 -28.94 14.82
C PRO A 119 15.32 -29.27 15.99
N GLY A 120 15.17 -28.57 17.11
CA GLY A 120 15.94 -28.78 18.34
C GLY A 120 17.03 -27.74 18.63
N GLU A 121 17.29 -26.83 17.70
CA GLU A 121 18.13 -25.64 17.95
C GLU A 121 17.30 -24.48 18.52
N ASN A 122 17.95 -23.58 19.25
CA ASN A 122 17.27 -22.37 19.70
C ASN A 122 17.06 -21.44 18.50
N PHE A 123 15.88 -20.83 18.41
CA PHE A 123 15.53 -19.88 17.34
C PHE A 123 16.59 -18.80 17.05
N PRO A 124 17.26 -18.19 18.06
CA PRO A 124 18.31 -17.19 17.81
C PRO A 124 19.56 -17.74 17.14
N ASP A 125 19.85 -19.03 17.26
CA ASP A 125 21.03 -19.64 16.65
C ASP A 125 20.78 -19.87 15.16
N THR A 126 19.60 -20.38 14.80
CA THR A 126 19.20 -20.62 13.41
C THR A 126 18.88 -19.34 12.64
N ALA A 127 18.52 -18.25 13.33
CA ALA A 127 18.24 -16.95 12.69
C ALA A 127 19.50 -16.14 12.35
N ALA A 128 20.71 -16.63 12.70
CA ALA A 128 21.95 -15.91 12.49
C ALA A 128 22.28 -15.76 10.99
N ILE A 129 22.78 -14.58 10.61
CA ILE A 129 23.17 -14.28 9.23
C ILE A 129 24.63 -13.87 9.21
N ALA A 130 25.49 -14.72 8.65
CA ALA A 130 26.94 -14.52 8.63
C ALA A 130 27.50 -14.21 10.03
N SER A 131 28.03 -13.01 10.27
CA SER A 131 28.54 -12.57 11.57
C SER A 131 27.49 -11.93 12.48
N ALA A 132 26.26 -11.71 11.99
CA ALA A 132 25.18 -11.11 12.77
C ALA A 132 24.50 -12.16 13.65
N PRO A 133 24.46 -11.97 14.99
CA PRO A 133 23.76 -12.87 15.90
C PRO A 133 22.27 -12.95 15.55
N GLY A 134 21.67 -14.14 15.55
CA GLY A 134 20.28 -14.27 15.12
C GLY A 134 19.27 -13.61 16.06
N ALA A 135 19.61 -13.39 17.32
CA ALA A 135 18.83 -12.52 18.21
C ALA A 135 18.73 -11.08 17.68
N VAL A 136 19.81 -10.53 17.11
CA VAL A 136 19.84 -9.20 16.51
C VAL A 136 19.02 -9.19 15.22
N VAL A 137 19.18 -10.20 14.38
CA VAL A 137 18.39 -10.37 13.14
C VAL A 137 16.89 -10.43 13.46
N ALA A 138 16.50 -11.30 14.38
CA ALA A 138 15.12 -11.44 14.83
C ALA A 138 14.57 -10.15 15.44
N GLY A 139 15.37 -9.43 16.23
CA GLY A 139 15.00 -8.13 16.79
C GLY A 139 14.73 -7.07 15.72
N ILE A 140 15.59 -6.99 14.69
CA ILE A 140 15.42 -6.07 13.56
C ILE A 140 14.15 -6.42 12.78
N VAL A 141 13.99 -7.70 12.42
CA VAL A 141 12.82 -8.18 11.68
C VAL A 141 11.53 -7.92 12.47
N GLY A 142 11.52 -8.27 13.76
CA GLY A 142 10.37 -8.04 14.64
C GLY A 142 10.02 -6.55 14.75
N THR A 143 11.02 -5.69 14.96
CA THR A 143 10.84 -4.23 15.03
C THR A 143 10.28 -3.67 13.72
N PHE A 144 10.78 -4.14 12.58
CA PHE A 144 10.28 -3.78 11.27
C PHE A 144 8.79 -4.15 11.11
N TYR A 145 8.40 -5.39 11.44
CA TYR A 145 7.02 -5.84 11.32
C TYR A 145 6.06 -5.14 12.29
N VAL A 146 6.52 -4.79 13.49
CA VAL A 146 5.77 -3.92 14.41
C VAL A 146 5.56 -2.55 13.76
N GLY A 147 6.59 -1.95 13.17
CA GLY A 147 6.48 -0.69 12.43
C GLY A 147 5.48 -0.77 11.26
N VAL A 148 5.51 -1.86 10.49
CA VAL A 148 4.53 -2.13 9.42
C VAL A 148 3.11 -2.20 9.97
N LEU A 149 2.88 -2.90 11.08
CA LEU A 149 1.56 -3.02 11.71
C LEU A 149 1.06 -1.65 12.19
N VAL A 150 1.93 -0.91 12.89
CA VAL A 150 1.65 0.45 13.34
C VAL A 150 1.28 1.34 12.15
N LEU A 151 2.07 1.36 11.07
CA LEU A 151 1.80 2.17 9.88
C LEU A 151 0.53 1.74 9.14
N ALA A 152 0.22 0.44 9.12
CA ALA A 152 -0.95 -0.11 8.46
C ALA A 152 -2.24 0.24 9.19
N PHE A 153 -2.24 0.30 10.51
CA PHE A 153 -3.44 0.48 11.35
C PHE A 153 -3.47 1.80 12.12
N TRP A 154 -2.49 2.69 11.94
CA TRP A 154 -2.52 4.00 12.57
C TRP A 154 -3.80 4.76 12.19
N PRO A 155 -4.60 5.22 13.17
CA PRO A 155 -5.77 6.03 12.90
C PRO A 155 -5.31 7.35 12.29
N ARG A 156 -5.72 7.62 11.05
CA ARG A 156 -5.52 8.92 10.39
C ARG A 156 -6.85 9.43 9.89
N GLU A 157 -7.06 10.72 10.10
CA GLU A 157 -8.11 11.47 9.40
C GLU A 157 -7.84 11.34 7.91
N ARG A 158 -8.80 10.77 7.20
CA ARG A 158 -8.68 10.47 5.78
C ARG A 158 -8.96 11.75 5.01
N GLU A 159 -7.93 12.37 4.44
CA GLU A 159 -8.07 13.64 3.70
C GLU A 159 -8.72 13.41 2.32
N ALA A 160 -8.62 12.19 1.78
CA ALA A 160 -9.30 11.81 0.54
C ALA A 160 -10.81 11.64 0.76
N LYS A 161 -11.62 12.58 0.24
CA LYS A 161 -13.09 12.46 0.12
C LYS A 161 -13.46 11.08 -0.46
N GLU A 162 -14.22 10.28 0.29
CA GLU A 162 -14.87 9.09 -0.25
C GLU A 162 -16.01 9.51 -1.18
N GLU A 163 -15.75 9.47 -2.48
CA GLU A 163 -16.73 9.90 -3.49
C GLU A 163 -17.63 8.77 -4.00
N PHE A 164 -17.28 7.52 -3.73
CA PHE A 164 -18.18 6.41 -4.04
C PHE A 164 -19.12 6.26 -2.86
N ARG A 165 -20.30 6.89 -2.97
CA ARG A 165 -21.45 6.48 -2.17
C ARG A 165 -21.64 4.98 -2.42
N GLU A 166 -21.60 4.17 -1.38
CA GLU A 166 -22.08 2.79 -1.44
C GLU A 166 -23.59 2.85 -1.68
N THR A 167 -23.99 3.17 -2.90
CA THR A 167 -25.35 2.88 -3.38
C THR A 167 -25.40 1.38 -3.59
N GLU A 168 -26.39 0.73 -3.00
CA GLU A 168 -26.59 -0.71 -3.14
C GLU A 168 -26.48 -1.11 -4.62
N ALA A 169 -25.66 -2.12 -4.91
CA ALA A 169 -25.42 -2.62 -6.25
C ALA A 169 -26.70 -3.27 -6.81
N GLY A 170 -27.60 -2.48 -7.35
CA GLY A 170 -28.90 -2.93 -7.89
C GLY A 170 -29.78 -1.83 -8.46
N ASP A 171 -29.70 -0.61 -7.93
CA ASP A 171 -30.66 0.46 -8.23
C ASP A 171 -30.62 0.96 -9.69
N TRP A 172 -29.49 0.80 -10.37
CA TRP A 172 -29.33 1.17 -11.79
C TRP A 172 -29.90 0.16 -12.80
N LYS A 173 -30.41 -1.00 -12.33
CA LYS A 173 -30.97 -2.04 -13.20
C LYS A 173 -32.50 -2.04 -13.26
N GLU A 174 -33.18 -1.14 -12.56
CA GLU A 174 -34.63 -0.96 -12.72
C GLU A 174 -34.94 0.28 -13.58
N SER A 175 -34.79 0.11 -14.89
CA SER A 175 -35.62 0.83 -15.85
C SER A 175 -35.74 -0.01 -17.12
N GLU A 176 -36.94 -0.60 -17.26
CA GLU A 176 -37.51 -1.38 -18.37
C GLU A 176 -37.21 -2.88 -18.45
#